data_AF-A0A1H1L3Z1-F1
#
_entry.id   AF-A0A1H1L3Z1-F1
#
_cell.length_a   1.000
_cell.length_b   1.000
_cell.length_c   1.000
_cell.angle_alpha   90.00
_cell.angle_beta   90.00
_cell.angle_gamma   90.00
#
_symmetry.space_group_name_H-M   'P 1'
#
loop_
_entity.id
_entity.type
_entity.pdbx_description
1 polymer ?
#
loop_
_entity_poly.entity_id
_entity_poly.type
_entity_poly.pdbx_seq_one_letter_code
_entity_poly.pdbx_strand_id
1 'polypeptide(L)'
;MKTQLKYLLTLLLLGFAVQAQANADAQLAQNLHEFRSESYRAATYLLIDNNLFERVREPGNRETYNDALSNMEKLLRLMDNPSELRSSFNEFISLIRELENQTQEEAHYHLATVNRIMMAHGKLDKAAAAQYSALAGAISENLHTLHQQSLETSQILLLYQNSMFSSIGIYFIEPGETVFQNMDASIVRRSEALKSLLPELSGTLDDLDKQYSFVQPRLLNHRSDWVPTIAAFYLLRNTETLNDLAREQVRQNKTS
;
A
#
# COMPACT_ATOMS: atom_id res chain seq x y z
N MET A 1 27.59 47.23 -5.25
CA MET A 1 26.82 46.48 -6.27
C MET A 1 27.32 45.05 -6.51
N LYS A 2 28.60 44.80 -6.84
CA LYS A 2 29.08 43.42 -7.14
C LYS A 2 28.88 42.40 -6.00
N THR A 3 29.02 42.80 -4.75
CA THR A 3 28.87 41.90 -3.59
C THR A 3 27.41 41.57 -3.30
N GLN A 4 26.49 42.54 -3.42
CA GLN A 4 25.05 42.30 -3.22
C GLN A 4 24.44 41.45 -4.35
N LEU A 5 24.91 41.60 -5.58
CA LEU A 5 24.52 40.73 -6.68
C LEU A 5 24.96 39.27 -6.45
N LYS A 6 26.15 39.06 -5.87
CA LYS A 6 26.61 37.71 -5.47
C LYS A 6 25.73 37.11 -4.39
N TYR A 7 25.43 37.85 -3.32
CA TYR A 7 24.55 37.36 -2.25
C TYR A 7 23.14 37.03 -2.77
N LEU A 8 22.60 37.86 -3.66
CA LEU A 8 21.29 37.63 -4.29
C LEU A 8 21.30 36.36 -5.16
N LEU A 9 22.36 36.14 -5.95
CA LEU A 9 22.55 34.92 -6.73
C LEU A 9 22.69 33.68 -5.85
N THR A 10 23.46 33.77 -4.76
CA THR A 10 23.63 32.66 -3.81
C THR A 10 22.31 32.31 -3.13
N LEU A 11 21.52 33.31 -2.72
CA LEU A 11 20.18 33.11 -2.13
C LEU A 11 19.21 32.47 -3.12
N LEU A 12 19.22 32.91 -4.39
CA LEU A 12 18.43 32.29 -5.46
C LEU A 12 18.81 30.82 -5.66
N LEU A 13 20.11 30.53 -5.79
CA LEU A 13 20.62 29.16 -5.96
C LEU A 13 20.28 28.26 -4.77
N LEU A 14 20.36 28.78 -3.54
CA LEU A 14 19.93 28.08 -2.33
C LEU A 14 18.42 27.79 -2.35
N GLY A 15 17.60 28.75 -2.76
CA GLY A 15 16.16 28.55 -2.91
C GLY A 15 15.81 27.45 -3.90
N PHE A 16 16.44 27.44 -5.07
CA PHE A 16 16.24 26.39 -6.08
C PHE A 16 16.72 25.02 -5.59
N ALA A 17 17.85 24.95 -4.87
CA ALA A 17 18.36 23.70 -4.33
C ALA A 17 17.41 23.06 -3.30
N VAL A 18 16.82 23.88 -2.42
CA VAL A 18 15.85 23.41 -1.41
C VAL A 18 14.57 22.91 -2.07
N GLN A 19 14.05 23.63 -3.08
CA GLN A 19 12.86 23.19 -3.82
C GLN A 19 13.10 21.90 -4.61
N ALA A 20 14.27 21.76 -5.24
CA ALA A 20 14.65 20.55 -5.96
C ALA A 20 14.70 19.33 -5.01
N GLN A 21 15.27 19.50 -3.82
CA GLN A 21 15.32 18.45 -2.80
C GLN A 21 13.92 18.06 -2.31
N ALA A 22 13.08 19.04 -1.96
CA ALA A 22 11.72 18.77 -1.50
C ALA A 22 10.89 18.00 -2.55
N ASN A 23 11.05 18.34 -3.84
CA ASN A 23 10.41 17.63 -4.94
C ASN A 23 10.93 16.21 -5.13
N ALA A 24 12.24 15.99 -4.91
CA ALA A 24 12.83 14.66 -4.95
C ALA A 24 12.33 13.79 -3.79
N ASP A 25 12.27 14.34 -2.57
CA ASP A 25 11.79 13.65 -1.37
C ASP A 25 10.31 13.28 -1.49
N ALA A 26 9.46 14.19 -2.00
CA ALA A 26 8.05 13.91 -2.28
C ALA A 26 7.88 12.80 -3.33
N GLN A 27 8.67 12.80 -4.40
CA GLN A 27 8.64 11.74 -5.41
C GLN A 27 9.12 10.40 -4.86
N LEU A 28 10.17 10.39 -4.04
CA LEU A 28 10.67 9.16 -3.42
C LEU A 28 9.63 8.60 -2.45
N ALA A 29 9.00 9.45 -1.63
CA ALA A 29 7.93 9.05 -0.72
C ALA A 29 6.73 8.44 -1.48
N GLN A 30 6.35 9.03 -2.62
CA GLN A 30 5.31 8.49 -3.50
C GLN A 30 5.69 7.11 -4.04
N ASN A 31 6.92 6.94 -4.54
CA ASN A 31 7.38 5.67 -5.09
C ASN A 31 7.42 4.58 -4.01
N LEU A 32 7.87 4.91 -2.79
CA LEU A 32 7.87 4.00 -1.64
C LEU A 32 6.45 3.64 -1.22
N HIS A 33 5.53 4.62 -1.18
CA HIS A 33 4.13 4.37 -0.85
C HIS A 33 3.44 3.46 -1.87
N GLU A 34 3.61 3.74 -3.17
CA GLU A 34 3.06 2.89 -4.22
C GLU A 34 3.66 1.48 -4.20
N PHE A 35 4.96 1.36 -3.89
CA PHE A 35 5.60 0.06 -3.76
C PHE A 35 4.97 -0.78 -2.65
N ARG A 36 4.64 -0.15 -1.51
CA ARG A 36 3.91 -0.79 -0.41
C ARG A 36 2.48 -1.12 -0.82
N SER A 37 1.75 -0.18 -1.40
CA SER A 37 0.36 -0.41 -1.84
C SER A 37 0.26 -1.58 -2.83
N GLU A 38 1.17 -1.68 -3.79
CA GLU A 38 1.25 -2.83 -4.71
C GLU A 38 1.65 -4.14 -4.01
N SER A 39 2.50 -4.10 -2.96
CA SER A 39 2.81 -5.30 -2.17
C SER A 39 1.58 -5.85 -1.46
N TYR A 40 0.75 -4.96 -0.88
CA TYR A 40 -0.52 -5.36 -0.27
C TYR A 40 -1.52 -5.90 -1.30
N ARG A 41 -1.59 -5.29 -2.50
CA ARG A 41 -2.43 -5.79 -3.60
C ARG A 41 -1.98 -7.19 -4.03
N ALA A 42 -0.68 -7.40 -4.22
CA ALA A 42 -0.11 -8.70 -4.56
C ALA A 42 -0.45 -9.76 -3.51
N ALA A 43 -0.21 -9.46 -2.22
CA ALA A 43 -0.52 -10.37 -1.12
C ALA A 43 -2.02 -10.67 -1.00
N THR A 44 -2.88 -9.67 -1.20
CA THR A 44 -4.34 -9.82 -1.16
C THR A 44 -4.82 -10.81 -2.22
N TYR A 45 -4.47 -10.57 -3.49
CA TYR A 45 -4.91 -11.44 -4.57
C TYR A 45 -4.24 -12.82 -4.56
N LEU A 46 -3.03 -12.93 -4.01
CA LEU A 46 -2.43 -14.22 -3.75
C LEU A 46 -3.27 -15.04 -2.75
N LEU A 47 -3.76 -14.43 -1.66
CA LEU A 47 -4.64 -15.13 -0.72
C LEU A 47 -5.97 -15.52 -1.39
N ILE A 48 -6.56 -14.63 -2.19
CA ILE A 48 -7.81 -14.94 -2.91
C ILE A 48 -7.60 -16.09 -3.91
N ASP A 49 -6.53 -16.08 -4.74
CA ASP A 49 -6.23 -17.16 -5.70
C ASP A 49 -5.98 -18.52 -5.02
N ASN A 50 -5.57 -18.51 -3.76
CA ASN A 50 -5.23 -19.69 -2.97
C ASN A 50 -6.24 -19.97 -1.85
N ASN A 51 -7.42 -19.35 -1.93
CA ASN A 51 -8.53 -19.59 -1.04
C ASN A 51 -9.12 -20.99 -1.29
N LEU A 52 -8.95 -21.89 -0.33
CA LEU A 52 -9.46 -23.27 -0.42
C LEU A 52 -10.99 -23.36 -0.26
N PHE A 53 -11.65 -22.29 0.20
CA PHE A 53 -13.11 -22.25 0.34
C PHE A 53 -13.82 -21.88 -0.96
N GLU A 54 -13.11 -21.27 -1.91
CA GLU A 54 -13.63 -21.00 -3.25
C GLU A 54 -13.46 -22.24 -4.14
N ARG A 55 -14.59 -22.75 -4.64
CA ARG A 55 -14.60 -23.97 -5.49
C ARG A 55 -14.07 -23.72 -6.90
N VAL A 56 -14.04 -22.47 -7.34
CA VAL A 56 -13.61 -22.07 -8.68
C VAL A 56 -12.54 -21.00 -8.52
N ARG A 57 -11.32 -21.29 -8.98
CA ARG A 57 -10.28 -20.26 -9.09
C ARG A 57 -10.61 -19.34 -10.25
N GLU A 58 -10.70 -18.04 -9.99
CA GLU A 58 -10.84 -17.03 -11.04
C GLU A 58 -9.47 -16.68 -11.60
N PRO A 59 -9.19 -16.92 -12.91
CA PRO A 59 -7.88 -16.63 -13.50
C PRO A 59 -7.42 -15.17 -13.31
N GLY A 60 -8.36 -14.23 -13.23
CA GLY A 60 -8.09 -12.81 -13.04
C GLY A 60 -7.36 -12.48 -11.72
N ASN A 61 -7.48 -13.32 -10.68
CA ASN A 61 -6.75 -13.10 -9.43
C ASN A 61 -5.25 -13.27 -9.62
N ARG A 62 -4.86 -14.29 -10.40
CA ARG A 62 -3.46 -14.57 -10.73
C ARG A 62 -2.85 -13.49 -11.61
N GLU A 63 -3.59 -13.04 -12.60
CA GLU A 63 -3.18 -11.91 -13.45
C GLU A 63 -2.96 -10.66 -12.58
N THR A 64 -3.90 -10.38 -11.68
CA THR A 64 -3.85 -9.18 -10.84
C THR A 64 -2.65 -9.14 -9.89
N TYR A 65 -2.31 -10.23 -9.19
CA TYR A 65 -1.11 -10.19 -8.34
C TYR A 65 0.18 -10.16 -9.17
N ASN A 66 0.23 -10.78 -10.36
CA ASN A 66 1.42 -10.70 -11.23
C ASN A 66 1.62 -9.28 -11.78
N ASP A 67 0.54 -8.57 -12.10
CA ASP A 67 0.60 -7.16 -12.49
C ASP A 67 1.12 -6.27 -11.35
N ALA A 68 0.66 -6.52 -10.12
CA ALA A 68 1.17 -5.82 -8.93
C ALA A 68 2.68 -6.07 -8.73
N LEU A 69 3.16 -7.31 -8.85
CA LEU A 69 4.59 -7.64 -8.79
C LEU A 69 5.40 -6.93 -9.89
N SER A 70 4.85 -6.84 -11.11
CA SER A 70 5.48 -6.11 -12.22
C SER A 70 5.59 -4.60 -11.93
N ASN A 71 4.57 -4.01 -11.31
CA ASN A 71 4.60 -2.61 -10.90
C ASN A 71 5.61 -2.36 -9.78
N MET A 72 5.68 -3.25 -8.78
CA MET A 72 6.71 -3.19 -7.73
C MET A 72 8.13 -3.21 -8.31
N GLU A 73 8.39 -4.08 -9.30
CA GLU A 73 9.69 -4.15 -9.97
C GLU A 73 10.01 -2.86 -10.77
N LYS A 74 9.01 -2.21 -11.38
CA LYS A 74 9.19 -0.89 -12.01
C LYS A 74 9.55 0.18 -10.95
N LEU A 75 8.84 0.19 -9.82
CA LEU A 75 9.07 1.14 -8.74
C LEU A 75 10.45 0.98 -8.10
N LEU A 76 10.94 -0.25 -7.92
CA LEU A 76 12.32 -0.49 -7.47
C LEU A 76 13.35 0.15 -8.40
N ARG A 77 13.17 0.03 -9.72
CA ARG A 77 14.06 0.68 -10.69
C ARG A 77 13.99 2.21 -10.61
N LEU A 78 12.81 2.78 -10.39
CA LEU A 78 12.64 4.23 -10.21
C LEU A 78 13.32 4.74 -8.93
N MET A 79 13.51 3.88 -7.93
CA MET A 79 14.21 4.18 -6.68
C MET A 79 15.71 3.78 -6.72
N ASP A 80 16.25 3.45 -7.89
CA ASP A 80 17.64 2.98 -8.07
C ASP A 80 17.98 1.68 -7.31
N ASN A 81 17.01 0.77 -7.21
CA ASN A 81 17.14 -0.58 -6.65
C ASN A 81 17.81 -0.64 -5.26
N PRO A 82 17.22 0.01 -4.23
CA PRO A 82 17.80 -0.02 -2.89
C PRO A 82 17.94 -1.46 -2.39
N SER A 83 19.15 -1.82 -1.96
CA SER A 83 19.55 -3.22 -1.72
C SER A 83 18.65 -3.96 -0.73
N GLU A 84 18.23 -3.28 0.34
CA GLU A 84 17.33 -3.86 1.36
C GLU A 84 15.95 -4.21 0.80
N LEU A 85 15.36 -3.32 -0.01
CA LEU A 85 14.06 -3.60 -0.65
C LEU A 85 14.21 -4.64 -1.74
N ARG A 86 15.27 -4.56 -2.55
CA ARG A 86 15.55 -5.53 -3.61
C ARG A 86 15.69 -6.95 -3.06
N SER A 87 16.44 -7.12 -1.98
CA SER A 87 16.63 -8.41 -1.31
C SER A 87 15.31 -8.98 -0.79
N SER A 88 14.54 -8.17 -0.07
CA SER A 88 13.25 -8.59 0.49
C SER A 88 12.20 -8.87 -0.60
N PHE A 89 12.23 -8.12 -1.72
CA PHE A 89 11.37 -8.33 -2.87
C PHE A 89 11.69 -9.64 -3.60
N ASN A 90 12.98 -9.93 -3.80
CA ASN A 90 13.41 -11.18 -4.41
C ASN A 90 13.00 -12.40 -3.56
N GLU A 91 13.10 -12.31 -2.23
CA GLU A 91 12.63 -13.34 -1.30
C GLU A 91 11.12 -13.56 -1.45
N PHE A 92 10.33 -12.47 -1.46
CA PHE A 92 8.88 -12.52 -1.64
C PHE A 92 8.48 -13.18 -2.97
N ILE A 93 9.09 -12.76 -4.10
CA ILE A 93 8.83 -13.37 -5.41
C ILE A 93 9.27 -14.83 -5.47
N SER A 94 10.44 -15.17 -4.92
CA SER A 94 10.95 -16.53 -4.93
C SER A 94 9.96 -17.50 -4.28
N LEU A 95 9.35 -17.11 -3.16
CA LEU A 95 8.35 -17.93 -2.47
C LEU A 95 7.04 -18.04 -3.26
N ILE A 96 6.62 -16.98 -3.95
CA ILE A 96 5.45 -17.03 -4.85
C ILE A 96 5.72 -17.99 -6.01
N ARG A 97 6.91 -17.94 -6.63
CA ARG A 97 7.29 -18.89 -7.69
C ARG A 97 7.45 -20.31 -7.17
N GLU A 98 7.89 -20.49 -5.93
CA GLU A 98 7.88 -21.80 -5.25
C GLU A 98 6.44 -22.34 -5.19
N LEU A 99 5.48 -21.54 -4.72
CA LEU A 99 4.07 -21.91 -4.65
C LEU A 99 3.48 -22.28 -6.02
N GLU A 100 3.73 -21.47 -7.05
CA GLU A 100 3.19 -21.68 -8.40
C GLU A 100 3.71 -22.96 -9.07
N ASN A 101 4.92 -23.40 -8.69
CA ASN A 101 5.54 -24.61 -9.22
C ASN A 101 5.19 -25.87 -8.43
N GLN A 102 4.42 -25.77 -7.33
CA GLN A 102 4.00 -26.93 -6.56
C GLN A 102 3.07 -27.83 -7.39
N THR A 103 3.36 -29.12 -7.37
CA THR A 103 2.55 -30.17 -7.98
C THR A 103 1.32 -30.48 -7.12
N GLN A 104 0.34 -31.22 -7.68
CA GLN A 104 -0.84 -31.65 -6.93
C GLN A 104 -0.49 -32.54 -5.72
N GLU A 105 0.62 -33.29 -5.78
CA GLU A 105 1.09 -34.13 -4.66
C GLU A 105 1.66 -33.29 -3.50
N GLU A 106 2.12 -32.07 -3.79
CA GLU A 106 2.66 -31.11 -2.82
C GLU A 106 1.59 -30.17 -2.24
N ALA A 107 0.32 -30.33 -2.65
CA ALA A 107 -0.80 -29.49 -2.21
C ALA A 107 -0.99 -29.47 -0.68
N HIS A 108 -0.50 -30.48 0.03
CA HIS A 108 -0.48 -30.51 1.49
C HIS A 108 0.45 -29.45 2.13
N TYR A 109 1.45 -28.96 1.40
CA TYR A 109 2.36 -27.89 1.84
C TYR A 109 1.91 -26.49 1.45
N HIS A 110 0.83 -26.38 0.66
CA HIS A 110 0.36 -25.13 0.05
C HIS A 110 0.18 -24.02 1.08
N LEU A 111 -0.50 -24.29 2.20
CA LEU A 111 -0.73 -23.30 3.26
C LEU A 111 0.55 -22.91 4.01
N ALA A 112 1.51 -23.83 4.16
CA ALA A 112 2.80 -23.52 4.78
C ALA A 112 3.63 -22.57 3.91
N THR A 113 3.60 -22.78 2.58
CA THR A 113 4.24 -21.88 1.62
C THR A 113 3.54 -20.52 1.60
N VAL A 114 2.20 -20.47 1.58
CA VAL A 114 1.46 -19.19 1.69
C VAL A 114 1.82 -18.45 2.98
N ASN A 115 1.94 -19.15 4.11
CA ASN A 115 2.36 -18.52 5.37
C ASN A 115 3.78 -17.93 5.28
N ARG A 116 4.73 -18.63 4.66
CA ARG A 116 6.09 -18.11 4.38
C ARG A 116 6.04 -16.87 3.48
N ILE A 117 5.17 -16.87 2.46
CA ILE A 117 4.96 -15.70 1.61
C ILE A 117 4.45 -14.50 2.42
N MET A 118 3.49 -14.71 3.32
CA MET A 118 2.96 -13.66 4.19
C MET A 118 4.02 -13.12 5.18
N MET A 119 4.92 -13.97 5.67
CA MET A 119 6.08 -13.54 6.45
C MET A 119 7.01 -12.65 5.63
N ALA A 120 7.35 -13.07 4.41
CA ALA A 120 8.21 -12.30 3.51
C ALA A 120 7.57 -10.96 3.11
N HIS A 121 6.25 -10.94 2.86
CA HIS A 121 5.50 -9.70 2.65
C HIS A 121 5.63 -8.76 3.86
N GLY A 122 5.42 -9.26 5.09
CA GLY A 122 5.56 -8.44 6.30
C GLY A 122 6.97 -7.88 6.48
N LYS A 123 8.02 -8.64 6.15
CA LYS A 123 9.41 -8.17 6.15
C LYS A 123 9.63 -7.08 5.09
N LEU A 124 9.11 -7.29 3.88
CA LEU A 124 9.21 -6.33 2.78
C LEU A 124 8.53 -5.00 3.13
N ASP A 125 7.30 -5.06 3.66
CA ASP A 125 6.56 -3.86 4.07
C ASP A 125 7.30 -3.11 5.18
N LYS A 126 7.85 -3.81 6.18
CA LYS A 126 8.66 -3.17 7.24
C LYS A 126 9.90 -2.47 6.70
N ALA A 127 10.60 -3.07 5.74
CA ALA A 127 11.75 -2.45 5.10
C ALA A 127 11.36 -1.18 4.33
N ALA A 128 10.27 -1.23 3.55
CA ALA A 128 9.76 -0.07 2.83
C ALA A 128 9.23 1.02 3.79
N ALA A 129 8.58 0.63 4.89
CA ALA A 129 8.10 1.54 5.93
C ALA A 129 9.25 2.27 6.62
N ALA A 130 10.36 1.59 6.89
CA ALA A 130 11.54 2.22 7.48
C ALA A 130 12.13 3.31 6.58
N GLN A 131 12.25 3.04 5.27
CA GLN A 131 12.71 4.04 4.29
C GLN A 131 11.72 5.18 4.14
N TYR A 132 10.41 4.90 4.10
CA TYR A 132 9.38 5.93 4.06
C TYR A 132 9.41 6.84 5.29
N SER A 133 9.61 6.26 6.47
CA SER A 133 9.66 7.00 7.74
C SER A 133 10.84 7.97 7.81
N ALA A 134 11.94 7.72 7.08
CA ALA A 134 13.06 8.64 6.98
C ALA A 134 12.70 9.94 6.21
N LEU A 135 11.60 9.92 5.46
CA LEU A 135 11.06 11.08 4.75
C LEU A 135 9.96 11.80 5.55
N ALA A 136 9.66 11.32 6.76
CA ALA A 136 8.70 11.96 7.65
C ALA A 136 9.19 13.39 7.99
N GLY A 137 8.35 14.38 7.74
CA GLY A 137 8.67 15.80 7.91
C GLY A 137 9.28 16.49 6.68
N ALA A 138 9.69 15.73 5.65
CA ALA A 138 10.11 16.29 4.36
C ALA A 138 8.94 16.41 3.35
N ILE A 139 7.87 15.64 3.56
CA ILE A 139 6.67 15.65 2.73
C ILE A 139 5.54 16.47 3.34
N SER A 140 4.64 16.99 2.50
CA SER A 140 3.46 17.74 2.97
C SER A 140 2.50 16.85 3.78
N GLU A 141 1.78 17.48 4.70
CA GLU A 141 0.75 16.81 5.51
C GLU A 141 -0.34 16.17 4.63
N ASN A 142 -0.74 16.84 3.55
CA ASN A 142 -1.71 16.33 2.58
C ASN A 142 -1.24 15.00 1.96
N LEU A 143 0.01 14.97 1.46
CA LEU A 143 0.57 13.78 0.84
C LEU A 143 0.71 12.64 1.84
N HIS A 144 1.24 12.95 3.02
CA HIS A 144 1.39 11.97 4.09
C HIS A 144 0.04 11.37 4.51
N THR A 145 -1.00 12.19 4.63
CA THR A 145 -2.33 11.73 5.06
C THR A 145 -3.01 10.86 4.00
N LEU A 146 -2.85 11.20 2.70
CA LEU A 146 -3.33 10.37 1.59
C LEU A 146 -2.64 9.00 1.58
N HIS A 147 -1.31 8.97 1.75
CA HIS A 147 -0.55 7.73 1.84
C HIS A 147 -1.03 6.85 3.00
N GLN A 148 -1.21 7.44 4.18
CA GLN A 148 -1.69 6.70 5.35
C GLN A 148 -3.10 6.12 5.14
N GLN A 149 -4.02 6.88 4.54
CA GLN A 149 -5.37 6.40 4.25
C GLN A 149 -5.36 5.23 3.26
N SER A 150 -4.59 5.35 2.18
CA SER A 150 -4.46 4.28 1.17
C SER A 150 -3.87 3.01 1.78
N LEU A 151 -2.82 3.16 2.60
CA LEU A 151 -2.14 2.04 3.22
C LEU A 151 -3.03 1.35 4.27
N GLU A 152 -3.68 2.09 5.16
CA GLU A 152 -4.58 1.50 6.17
C GLU A 152 -5.76 0.77 5.51
N THR A 153 -6.28 1.30 4.40
CA THR A 153 -7.31 0.63 3.58
C THR A 153 -6.80 -0.68 2.97
N SER A 154 -5.55 -0.69 2.49
CA SER A 154 -4.92 -1.91 1.96
C SER A 154 -4.66 -2.95 3.06
N GLN A 155 -4.25 -2.50 4.24
CA GLN A 155 -3.97 -3.35 5.40
C GLN A 155 -5.24 -4.00 5.95
N ILE A 156 -6.34 -3.25 6.11
CA ILE A 156 -7.59 -3.81 6.64
C ILE A 156 -8.18 -4.82 5.65
N LEU A 157 -8.01 -4.59 4.34
CA LEU A 157 -8.37 -5.56 3.31
C LEU A 157 -7.55 -6.84 3.44
N LEU A 158 -6.22 -6.74 3.52
CA LEU A 158 -5.37 -7.93 3.63
C LEU A 158 -5.66 -8.71 4.92
N LEU A 159 -5.89 -7.99 6.02
CA LEU A 159 -6.31 -8.59 7.29
C LEU A 159 -7.65 -9.32 7.16
N TYR A 160 -8.62 -8.71 6.47
CA TYR A 160 -9.91 -9.33 6.19
C TYR A 160 -9.77 -10.61 5.35
N GLN A 161 -8.94 -10.60 4.29
CA GLN A 161 -8.69 -11.79 3.48
C GLN A 161 -8.00 -12.88 4.31
N ASN A 162 -7.04 -12.51 5.15
CA ASN A 162 -6.32 -13.44 6.01
C ASN A 162 -7.21 -14.07 7.09
N SER A 163 -8.31 -13.41 7.50
CA SER A 163 -9.15 -13.85 8.61
C SER A 163 -9.80 -15.24 8.43
N MET A 164 -9.90 -15.72 7.19
CA MET A 164 -10.43 -17.06 6.90
C MET A 164 -9.36 -18.16 6.91
N PHE A 165 -8.08 -17.80 6.98
CA PHE A 165 -6.98 -18.75 7.01
C PHE A 165 -6.48 -18.93 8.45
N SER A 166 -7.01 -19.94 9.15
CA SER A 166 -6.67 -20.20 10.56
C SER A 166 -5.18 -20.51 10.79
N SER A 167 -4.46 -20.99 9.78
CA SER A 167 -3.05 -21.37 9.85
C SER A 167 -2.08 -20.32 9.31
N ILE A 168 -2.57 -19.16 8.84
CA ILE A 168 -1.72 -18.12 8.26
C ILE A 168 -1.60 -16.95 9.24
N GLY A 169 -0.38 -16.65 9.65
CA GLY A 169 -0.07 -15.56 10.57
C GLY A 169 -0.24 -14.17 9.95
N ILE A 170 -0.45 -13.18 10.81
CA ILE A 170 -0.45 -11.76 10.45
C ILE A 170 0.92 -11.19 10.79
N TYR A 171 1.64 -10.67 9.78
CA TYR A 171 3.05 -10.26 9.92
C TYR A 171 3.31 -8.76 9.64
N PHE A 172 2.27 -8.03 9.23
CA PHE A 172 2.34 -6.63 8.79
C PHE A 172 1.71 -5.63 9.78
N ILE A 173 0.97 -6.13 10.78
CA ILE A 173 0.44 -5.36 11.91
C ILE A 173 0.58 -6.17 13.20
N GLU A 174 0.51 -5.48 14.34
CA GLU A 174 0.45 -6.15 15.64
C GLU A 174 -0.91 -6.85 15.80
N PRO A 175 -0.94 -8.17 16.06
CA PRO A 175 -2.20 -8.89 16.21
C PRO A 175 -2.87 -8.56 17.54
N GLY A 176 -4.20 -8.46 17.55
CA GLY A 176 -4.97 -8.25 18.76
C GLY A 176 -6.47 -8.36 18.51
N GLU A 177 -7.26 -8.59 19.56
CA GLU A 177 -8.72 -8.78 19.43
C GLU A 177 -9.45 -7.54 18.89
N THR A 178 -8.89 -6.36 19.08
CA THR A 178 -9.49 -5.07 18.70
C THR A 178 -8.90 -4.48 17.41
N VAL A 179 -8.06 -5.24 16.69
CA VAL A 179 -7.29 -4.71 15.56
C VAL A 179 -8.19 -4.20 14.43
N PHE A 180 -9.26 -4.91 14.09
CA PHE A 180 -10.23 -4.47 13.07
C PHE A 180 -10.94 -3.18 13.48
N GLN A 181 -11.39 -3.07 14.73
CA GLN A 181 -12.08 -1.88 15.24
C GLN A 181 -11.16 -0.66 15.28
N ASN A 182 -9.89 -0.85 15.66
CA ASN A 182 -8.93 0.23 15.72
C ASN A 182 -8.57 0.74 14.31
N MET A 183 -8.39 -0.17 13.35
CA MET A 183 -8.14 0.21 11.95
C MET A 183 -9.34 0.90 11.33
N ASP A 184 -10.54 0.37 11.55
CA ASP A 184 -11.80 0.98 11.08
C ASP A 184 -11.97 2.41 11.61
N ALA A 185 -11.83 2.60 12.92
CA ALA A 185 -11.91 3.91 13.54
C ALA A 185 -10.82 4.88 13.04
N SER A 186 -9.63 4.35 12.67
CA SER A 186 -8.56 5.15 12.06
C SER A 186 -8.91 5.62 10.66
N ILE A 187 -9.37 4.71 9.80
CA ILE A 187 -9.77 5.00 8.41
C ILE A 187 -10.89 6.03 8.38
N VAL A 188 -11.91 5.88 9.21
CA VAL A 188 -13.03 6.84 9.29
C VAL A 188 -12.56 8.21 9.73
N ARG A 189 -11.80 8.28 10.82
CA ARG A 189 -11.27 9.56 11.36
C ARG A 189 -10.33 10.25 10.36
N ARG A 190 -9.52 9.49 9.64
CA ARG A 190 -8.57 10.04 8.67
C ARG A 190 -9.24 10.49 7.38
N SER A 191 -10.35 9.86 6.97
CA SER A 191 -11.17 10.38 5.88
C SER A 191 -11.70 11.79 6.20
N GLU A 192 -12.23 11.99 7.42
CA GLU A 192 -12.68 13.31 7.86
C GLU A 192 -11.54 14.35 7.94
N ALA A 193 -10.35 13.92 8.36
CA ALA A 193 -9.15 14.76 8.31
C ALA A 193 -8.78 15.15 6.87
N LEU A 194 -8.84 14.21 5.92
CA LEU A 194 -8.57 14.48 4.50
C LEU A 194 -9.54 15.49 3.91
N LYS A 195 -10.83 15.42 4.24
CA LYS A 195 -11.83 16.42 3.78
C LYS A 195 -11.55 17.82 4.32
N SER A 196 -10.98 17.90 5.52
CA SER A 196 -10.56 19.18 6.11
C SER A 196 -9.28 19.74 5.45
N LEU A 197 -8.33 18.87 5.12
CA LEU A 197 -7.05 19.24 4.50
C LEU A 197 -7.15 19.54 3.00
N LEU A 198 -8.05 18.84 2.29
CA LEU A 198 -8.23 18.88 0.85
C LEU A 198 -9.71 19.12 0.52
N PRO A 199 -10.28 20.29 0.89
CA PRO A 199 -11.71 20.56 0.74
C PRO A 199 -12.18 20.50 -0.71
N GLU A 200 -11.31 20.82 -1.67
CA GLU A 200 -11.57 20.70 -3.10
C GLU A 200 -11.79 19.26 -3.57
N LEU A 201 -11.34 18.25 -2.81
CA LEU A 201 -11.51 16.83 -3.10
C LEU A 201 -12.67 16.19 -2.33
N SER A 202 -13.44 16.96 -1.55
CA SER A 202 -14.48 16.42 -0.66
C SER A 202 -15.47 15.51 -1.36
N GLY A 203 -15.90 15.85 -2.58
CA GLY A 203 -16.82 15.01 -3.35
C GLY A 203 -16.25 13.62 -3.68
N THR A 204 -14.97 13.56 -4.07
CA THR A 204 -14.27 12.30 -4.31
C THR A 204 -14.13 11.50 -3.01
N LEU A 205 -13.75 12.16 -1.92
CA LEU A 205 -13.59 11.52 -0.60
C LEU A 205 -14.92 10.97 -0.06
N ASP A 206 -16.03 11.68 -0.25
CA ASP A 206 -17.36 11.21 0.12
C ASP A 206 -17.77 9.94 -0.67
N ASP A 207 -17.34 9.82 -1.92
CA ASP A 207 -17.58 8.60 -2.71
C ASP A 207 -16.72 7.43 -2.24
N LEU A 208 -15.48 7.69 -1.77
CA LEU A 208 -14.64 6.67 -1.13
C LEU A 208 -15.27 6.19 0.18
N ASP A 209 -15.84 7.09 0.98
CA ASP A 209 -16.52 6.76 2.23
C ASP A 209 -17.76 5.91 1.98
N LYS A 210 -18.58 6.23 0.97
CA LYS A 210 -19.73 5.39 0.60
C LYS A 210 -19.31 3.96 0.27
N GLN A 211 -18.23 3.81 -0.50
CA GLN A 211 -17.68 2.49 -0.86
C GLN A 211 -17.15 1.74 0.37
N TYR A 212 -16.45 2.45 1.27
CA TYR A 212 -15.95 1.88 2.50
C TYR A 212 -17.09 1.46 3.45
N SER A 213 -18.05 2.35 3.72
CA SER A 213 -19.21 2.07 4.57
C SER A 213 -20.08 0.92 4.05
N PHE A 214 -20.10 0.66 2.74
CA PHE A 214 -20.79 -0.49 2.18
C PHE A 214 -20.16 -1.83 2.60
N VAL A 215 -18.83 -1.90 2.71
CA VAL A 215 -18.10 -3.11 3.10
C VAL A 215 -17.83 -3.18 4.62
N GLN A 216 -17.82 -2.04 5.31
CA GLN A 216 -17.49 -1.91 6.73
C GLN A 216 -18.21 -2.91 7.65
N PRO A 217 -19.54 -3.15 7.56
CA PRO A 217 -20.21 -4.11 8.43
C PRO A 217 -19.65 -5.54 8.31
N ARG A 218 -19.16 -5.91 7.12
CA ARG A 218 -18.57 -7.22 6.84
C ARG A 218 -17.14 -7.32 7.35
N LEU A 219 -16.37 -6.24 7.33
CA LEU A 219 -15.04 -6.20 7.93
C LEU A 219 -15.13 -6.44 9.45
N LEU A 220 -16.09 -5.80 10.10
CA LEU A 220 -16.30 -5.91 11.55
C LEU A 220 -16.92 -7.26 11.95
N ASN A 221 -17.79 -7.84 11.12
CA ASN A 221 -18.43 -9.15 11.34
C ASN A 221 -17.91 -10.25 10.40
N HIS A 222 -16.59 -10.27 10.17
CA HIS A 222 -15.94 -11.10 9.15
C HIS A 222 -16.16 -12.61 9.29
N ARG A 223 -16.55 -13.10 10.48
CA ARG A 223 -16.80 -14.53 10.73
C ARG A 223 -18.15 -15.04 10.22
N SER A 224 -19.11 -14.15 9.95
CA SER A 224 -20.49 -14.53 9.61
C SER A 224 -20.84 -14.28 8.14
N ASP A 225 -20.30 -13.22 7.53
CA ASP A 225 -20.67 -12.78 6.17
C ASP A 225 -19.43 -12.42 5.32
N TRP A 226 -18.54 -13.41 5.13
CA TRP A 226 -17.32 -13.22 4.36
C TRP A 226 -17.58 -13.12 2.85
N VAL A 227 -17.17 -12.01 2.23
CA VAL A 227 -17.33 -11.71 0.79
C VAL A 227 -16.02 -11.18 0.19
N PRO A 228 -15.03 -12.05 -0.06
CA PRO A 228 -13.66 -11.67 -0.36
C PRO A 228 -13.55 -10.79 -1.61
N THR A 229 -14.19 -11.19 -2.71
CA THR A 229 -14.14 -10.49 -3.99
C THR A 229 -14.79 -9.10 -3.93
N ILE A 230 -15.93 -8.96 -3.22
CA ILE A 230 -16.64 -7.68 -3.09
C ILE A 230 -15.82 -6.70 -2.24
N ALA A 231 -15.26 -7.17 -1.12
CA ALA A 231 -14.39 -6.36 -0.29
C ALA A 231 -13.14 -5.91 -1.05
N ALA A 232 -12.50 -6.82 -1.80
CA ALA A 232 -11.36 -6.51 -2.65
C ALA A 232 -11.73 -5.47 -3.72
N PHE A 233 -12.85 -5.63 -4.42
CA PHE A 233 -13.29 -4.70 -5.46
C PHE A 233 -13.38 -3.26 -4.96
N TYR A 234 -14.10 -3.01 -3.86
CA TYR A 234 -14.30 -1.65 -3.34
C TYR A 234 -13.03 -1.10 -2.67
N LEU A 235 -12.38 -1.87 -1.81
CA LEU A 235 -11.24 -1.36 -1.06
C LEU A 235 -10.01 -1.13 -1.94
N LEU A 236 -9.78 -1.97 -2.95
CA LEU A 236 -8.69 -1.72 -3.90
C LEU A 236 -8.97 -0.52 -4.79
N ARG A 237 -10.21 -0.35 -5.27
CA ARG A 237 -10.60 0.86 -6.00
C ARG A 237 -10.38 2.12 -5.17
N ASN A 238 -10.69 2.07 -3.87
CA ASN A 238 -10.40 3.17 -2.96
C ASN A 238 -8.89 3.43 -2.88
N THR A 239 -8.08 2.39 -2.73
CA THR A 239 -6.61 2.53 -2.64
C THR A 239 -5.99 3.09 -3.93
N GLU A 240 -6.48 2.66 -5.09
CA GLU A 240 -6.06 3.17 -6.40
C GLU A 240 -6.39 4.66 -6.54
N THR A 241 -7.62 5.04 -6.18
CA THR A 241 -8.05 6.45 -6.21
C THR A 241 -7.20 7.31 -5.28
N LEU A 242 -6.95 6.85 -4.04
CA LEU A 242 -6.09 7.57 -3.09
C LEU A 242 -4.64 7.70 -3.60
N ASN A 243 -4.11 6.66 -4.24
CA ASN A 243 -2.78 6.71 -4.86
C ASN A 243 -2.74 7.71 -6.03
N ASP A 244 -3.80 7.79 -6.84
CA ASP A 244 -3.92 8.78 -7.91
C ASP A 244 -3.98 10.22 -7.39
N LEU A 245 -4.77 10.45 -6.33
CA LEU A 245 -4.81 11.76 -5.66
C LEU A 245 -3.43 12.14 -5.09
N ALA A 246 -2.72 11.19 -4.49
CA ALA A 246 -1.37 11.41 -3.98
C ALA A 246 -0.36 11.76 -5.11
N ARG A 247 -0.42 11.04 -6.25
CA ARG A 247 0.39 11.38 -7.44
C ARG A 247 0.12 12.80 -7.92
N GLU A 248 -1.13 13.22 -7.91
CA GLU A 248 -1.51 14.56 -8.34
C GLU A 248 -0.96 15.65 -7.40
N GLN A 249 -1.00 15.42 -6.09
CA GLN A 249 -0.35 16.31 -5.10
C GLN A 249 1.16 16.46 -5.36
N VAL A 250 1.86 15.37 -5.69
CA VAL A 250 3.29 15.42 -6.05
C VAL A 250 3.53 16.21 -7.34
N ARG A 251 2.64 16.11 -8.33
CA ARG A 251 2.77 16.88 -9.58
C ARG A 251 2.55 18.37 -9.36
N GLN A 252 1.54 18.75 -8.58
CA GLN A 252 1.23 20.15 -8.29
C GLN A 252 2.36 20.86 -7.54
N ASN A 253 3.05 20.14 -6.64
CA ASN A 253 4.25 20.65 -5.96
C ASN A 253 5.44 20.88 -6.91
N LYS A 254 5.53 20.15 -8.03
CA LYS A 254 6.60 20.37 -9.03
C LYS A 254 6.36 21.60 -9.90
N THR A 255 5.11 22.04 -10.04
CA THR A 255 4.71 23.18 -10.89
C THR A 255 4.63 24.50 -10.13
N SER A 256 4.70 24.48 -8.80
CA SER A 256 4.65 25.65 -7.91
C SER A 256 6.05 26.14 -7.56
#